data_AF-A0AAW2MR17-F1
#
_entry.id   AF-A0AAW2MR17-F1
#
_cell.length_a   1.000
_cell.length_b   1.000
_cell.length_c   1.000
_cell.angle_alpha   90.00
_cell.angle_beta   90.00
_cell.angle_gamma   90.00
#
_symmetry.space_group_name_H-M   'P 1'
#
loop_
_entity.id
_entity.type
_entity.pdbx_description
1 polymer ?
#
loop_
_entity_poly.entity_id
_entity_poly.type
_entity_poly.pdbx_seq_one_letter_code
_entity_poly.pdbx_strand_id
1 'polypeptide(L)' 'MQMKGSPYMTVMDAFPGIMARDGLVGLYRGFVPNALKTLPNSSIRLTTFDTVKRLIAAAEKEYQKIIEHNCKK' A
#
# COMPACT_ATOMS: atom_id res chain seq x y z
N MET A 1 -13.46 -24.70 -8.77
CA MET A 1 -12.58 -25.43 -9.69
C MET A 1 -11.27 -25.74 -8.97
N GLN A 2 -11.02 -27.00 -8.58
CA GLN A 2 -9.70 -27.42 -8.08
C GLN A 2 -8.94 -28.06 -9.25
N MET A 3 -7.78 -27.51 -9.61
CA MET A 3 -6.90 -28.12 -10.61
C MET A 3 -6.22 -29.35 -9.99
N LYS A 4 -6.86 -30.50 -10.12
CA LYS A 4 -6.22 -31.82 -9.91
C LYS A 4 -5.19 -32.02 -11.02
N GLY A 5 -3.91 -31.78 -10.73
CA GLY A 5 -2.82 -31.96 -11.69
C GLY A 5 -1.46 -31.37 -11.29
N SER A 6 -1.36 -30.67 -10.16
CA SER A 6 -0.06 -30.20 -9.65
C SER A 6 0.61 -31.30 -8.79
N PRO A 7 1.92 -31.59 -8.96
CA PRO A 7 2.63 -32.60 -8.20
C PRO A 7 2.83 -32.26 -6.71
N TYR A 8 2.34 -31.11 -6.24
CA TYR A 8 2.46 -30.67 -4.85
C TYR A 8 1.09 -30.68 -4.17
N MET A 9 0.96 -31.49 -3.12
CA MET A 9 -0.26 -31.69 -2.35
C MET A 9 -0.49 -30.59 -1.31
N THR A 10 0.58 -29.90 -0.90
CA THR A 10 0.54 -28.90 0.17
C THR A 10 1.57 -27.80 -0.11
N VAL A 11 1.27 -26.56 0.28
CA VAL A 11 2.17 -25.40 0.12
C VAL A 11 3.53 -25.65 0.81
N MET A 12 3.52 -26.43 1.89
CA MET A 12 4.71 -26.87 2.64
C MET A 12 5.63 -27.82 1.86
N ASP A 13 5.09 -28.57 0.89
CA ASP A 13 5.85 -29.51 0.05
C ASP A 13 6.37 -28.83 -1.24
N ALA A 14 5.65 -27.80 -1.72
CA ALA A 14 6.09 -26.99 -2.86
C ALA A 14 7.24 -26.04 -2.53
N PHE A 15 7.27 -25.50 -1.30
CA PHE A 15 8.26 -24.50 -0.86
C PHE A 15 9.73 -24.97 -1.00
N PRO A 16 10.11 -26.16 -0.49
CA PRO A 16 11.47 -26.67 -0.64
C PRO A 16 11.84 -26.94 -2.12
N GLY A 17 10.89 -27.44 -2.93
CA GLY A 17 11.11 -27.72 -4.36
C GLY A 17 11.38 -26.45 -5.18
N ILE A 18 10.66 -25.37 -4.89
CA ILE A 18 10.87 -24.05 -5.51
C ILE A 18 12.19 -23.43 -5.04
N MET A 19 12.49 -23.52 -3.74
CA MET A 19 13.74 -23.01 -3.15
C MET A 19 14.97 -23.72 -3.72
N ALA A 20 14.91 -25.03 -3.95
CA ALA A 20 16.01 -25.80 -4.52
C ALA A 20 16.24 -25.54 -6.02
N ARG A 21 15.20 -25.13 -6.77
CA ARG A 21 15.28 -24.89 -8.22
C ARG A 21 15.61 -23.46 -8.60
N ASP A 22 14.93 -22.49 -7.99
CA ASP A 22 15.02 -21.07 -8.37
C ASP A 22 15.51 -20.18 -7.20
N GLY A 23 15.71 -20.75 -6.01
CA GLY A 23 16.16 -20.02 -4.82
C GLY A 23 15.17 -18.99 -4.29
N LEU A 24 15.66 -18.11 -3.41
CA LEU A 24 14.91 -16.96 -2.87
C LEU A 24 14.44 -16.00 -3.96
N VAL A 25 15.21 -15.85 -5.05
CA VAL A 25 14.85 -14.96 -6.17
C VAL A 25 13.64 -15.50 -6.94
N GLY A 26 13.54 -16.82 -7.12
CA GLY A 26 12.37 -17.46 -7.71
C GLY A 26 11.08 -17.22 -6.95
N LEU A 27 11.14 -17.30 -5.62
CA LEU A 27 10.00 -17.05 -4.74
C LEU A 27 9.56 -15.58 -4.79
N TYR A 28 10.51 -14.65 -4.86
CA TYR A 28 10.24 -13.22 -4.90
C TYR A 28 9.88 -12.69 -6.30
N ARG A 29 10.19 -13.40 -7.39
CA ARG A 29 9.87 -12.96 -8.76
C ARG A 29 8.36 -12.78 -9.03
N GLY A 30 7.47 -13.44 -8.27
CA GLY A 30 6.02 -13.23 -8.36
C GLY A 30 5.48 -12.16 -7.39
N PHE A 31 6.06 -12.08 -6.20
CA PHE A 31 5.65 -11.14 -5.16
C PHE A 31 6.16 -9.71 -5.42
N VAL A 32 7.42 -9.57 -5.84
CA VAL A 32 8.05 -8.28 -6.13
C VAL A 32 7.30 -7.46 -7.19
N PRO A 33 6.95 -7.99 -8.38
CA PRO A 33 6.19 -7.20 -9.36
C PRO A 33 4.76 -6.89 -8.88
N ASN A 34 4.18 -7.71 -8.01
CA ASN A 34 2.87 -7.43 -7.43
C ASN A 34 2.96 -6.29 -6.40
N ALA A 35 3.96 -6.32 -5.52
CA ALA A 35 4.25 -5.25 -4.58
C ALA A 35 4.61 -3.95 -5.31
N LEU A 36 5.48 -4.01 -6.33
CA LEU A 36 5.87 -2.84 -7.11
C LEU A 36 4.67 -2.16 -7.81
N LYS A 37 3.62 -2.91 -8.16
CA LYS A 37 2.36 -2.38 -8.69
C LYS A 37 1.45 -1.78 -7.63
N THR A 38 1.46 -2.30 -6.40
CA THR A 38 0.66 -1.74 -5.31
C THR A 38 1.28 -0.51 -4.68
N LEU A 39 2.61 -0.33 -4.80
CA LEU A 39 3.32 0.86 -4.34
C LEU A 39 2.73 2.18 -4.90
N PRO A 40 2.62 2.40 -6.22
CA PRO A 40 2.10 3.66 -6.75
C PRO A 40 0.64 3.92 -6.32
N ASN A 41 -0.18 2.86 -6.21
CA ASN A 41 -1.55 2.98 -5.71
C ASN A 41 -1.60 3.52 -4.27
N SER A 42 -0.73 3.01 -3.40
CA SER A 42 -0.59 3.51 -2.03
C SER A 42 -0.02 4.93 -1.99
N SER A 43 0.96 5.26 -2.84
CA SER A 43 1.55 6.61 -2.94
C SER A 43 0.53 7.67 -3.33
N ILE A 44 -0.34 7.38 -4.32
CA ILE A 44 -1.39 8.31 -4.76
C ILE A 44 -2.37 8.57 -3.62
N ARG A 45 -2.81 7.51 -2.93
CA ARG A 45 -3.75 7.64 -1.80
C ARG A 45 -3.19 8.53 -0.68
N LEU A 46 -1.92 8.35 -0.34
CA LEU A 46 -1.25 9.18 0.67
C LEU A 46 -1.15 10.64 0.21
N THR A 47 -0.77 10.88 -1.04
CA THR A 47 -0.64 12.24 -1.60
C THR A 47 -1.98 12.97 -1.62
N THR A 48 -3.05 12.29 -2.03
CA THR A 48 -4.41 12.83 -2.01
C THR A 48 -4.83 13.16 -0.58
N PHE A 49 -4.59 12.25 0.37
CA PHE A 49 -4.92 12.48 1.77
C PHE A 49 -4.18 13.69 2.35
N ASP A 50 -2.88 13.82 2.10
CA ASP A 50 -2.09 14.97 2.54
C ASP A 50 -2.56 16.29 1.92
N THR A 51 -2.95 16.26 0.65
CA THR A 51 -3.47 17.45 -0.06
C THR A 51 -4.78 17.91 0.57
N VAL A 52 -5.73 16.98 0.75
CA VAL A 52 -7.04 17.28 1.36
C VAL A 52 -6.86 17.76 2.80
N LYS A 53 -6.01 17.10 3.58
CA LYS A 53 -5.72 17.49 4.97
C LYS A 53 -5.13 18.90 5.06
N ARG A 54 -4.23 19.27 4.14
CA ARG A 54 -3.65 20.63 4.08
C ARG A 54 -4.70 21.70 3.74
N LEU A 55 -5.61 21.41 2.82
CA LEU A 55 -6.70 22.32 2.46
C LEU A 55 -7.64 22.55 3.65
N ILE A 56 -8.03 21.48 4.34
CA ILE A 56 -8.88 21.58 5.54
C ILE A 56 -8.17 22.36 6.65
N ALA A 57 -6.91 22.05 6.92
CA ALA A 57 -6.13 22.75 7.96
C ALA A 57 -5.91 24.24 7.64
N ALA A 58 -5.82 24.61 6.35
CA ALA A 58 -5.75 26.01 5.93
C ALA A 58 -7.08 26.75 6.19
N ALA A 59 -8.21 26.11 5.86
CA ALA A 59 -9.54 26.65 6.14
C ALA A 59 -9.78 26.84 7.64
N GLU A 60 -9.38 25.89 8.48
CA GLU A 60 -9.49 26.00 9.94
C GLU A 60 -8.65 27.15 10.50
N LYS A 61 -7.44 27.38 9.99
CA LYS A 61 -6.58 28.50 10.40
C LYS A 61 -7.18 29.85 10.06
N GLU A 62 -7.83 29.96 8.90
CA GLU A 62 -8.49 31.20 8.49
C GLU A 62 -9.70 31.50 9.37
N TYR A 63 -10.48 30.46 9.72
CA TYR A 63 -11.62 30.60 10.63
C TYR A 63 -11.20 31.02 12.05
N GLN A 64 -10.13 30.42 12.60
CA GLN A 64 -9.60 30.81 13.91
C GLN A 64 -9.12 32.27 13.93
N LYS A 65 -8.44 32.74 12.88
CA LYS A 65 -8.03 34.14 12.78
C LYS A 65 -9.21 35.11 12.75
N ILE A 66 -10.27 34.76 12.02
CA ILE A 66 -11.47 35.60 11.94
C ILE A 66 -12.16 35.68 13.32
N ILE A 67 -12.29 34.54 14.01
CA ILE A 67 -12.87 34.50 15.37
C ILE A 67 -12.02 35.30 16.36
N GLU A 68 -10.69 35.11 16.35
CA GLU A 68 -9.79 35.82 17.26
C GLU A 68 -9.79 37.33 16.98
N HIS A 69 -9.78 37.73 15.71
CA HIS A 69 -9.89 39.13 15.32
C HIS A 69 -11.22 39.76 15.76
N ASN A 70 -12.32 39.01 15.71
CA ASN A 70 -13.63 39.49 16.17
C ASN A 70 -13.70 39.61 17.70
N CYS A 71 -13.09 38.67 18.44
CA CYS A 71 -13.08 38.67 19.90
C CYS A 71 -12.18 39.76 20.52
N LYS A 72 -11.19 40.27 19.76
CA LYS A 72 -10.31 41.37 20.19
C LYS A 72 -10.84 42.78 19.90
N LYS A 73 -12.01 42.90 19.27
CA LYS A 73 -12.64 44.17 18.91
C LYS A 73 -13.82 44.47 19.83
#